data_AF-A0A7Z9KYA2-F1
#
_entry.id   AF-A0A7Z9KYA2-F1
#
_cell.length_a   1.000
_cell.length_b   1.000
_cell.length_c   1.000
_cell.angle_alpha   90.00
_cell.angle_beta   90.00
_cell.angle_gamma   90.00
#
_symmetry.space_group_name_H-M   'P 1'
#
loop_
_entity.id
_entity.type
_entity.pdbx_description
1 polymer ?
#
loop_
_entity_poly.entity_id
_entity_poly.type
_entity_poly.pdbx_seq_one_letter_code
_entity_poly.pdbx_strand_id
1 'polypeptide(L)'
;MHMRRMLPVTGLVLFFVLVGMSAAHAIDNRISGIQVEEGPNNTVVTIVGSGTPTFTVFKLLEPVRLLVDIAGASMDQLSGSRQVRNGVVHDIETLQFASNGRNIGRVVIGFDKDAPYSVKSNGNSIRIVIDGTDRRLPKLESQKVQDALNRAKHALESEKKLRIKLQKAEEREAKLRIRHTSMETERKGLTADLAAARQQVIRLEELAKRQKQGRSLNAELLKEAALSAEQKRLAAEKATAVAKAEFNALSEQKRYALAEKNAIEIAIELATKRREMLQKILAAEEMRRTDAERVRVQSDALKKNNHKLELTKSKRAELAAESLHTMEKRRGALEEARRRADRLMKKEQQARKEIAALRSKIQSLNAGDKGSKKRVKLLQTRLSKLERKHLKKLNLLRKSVKSAELKAAQRETEHQNILAQLQNTEARLRRELAAREQSLNLSKSAGESLQRRLNEREKMVTKLIERDKRRMGAIVAAGKARSARIVAEEKMARLRLQKKALTLRIEQLSQMNLDLMALTGKNPASIKSTLAKSKLEVKRIITSLKENEGKGVELVEKLIAEKQSLVATRAT
;
A
#
# COMPACT_ATOMS: atom_id res chain seq x y z
N MET A 1 1.77 13.81 55.25
CA MET A 1 2.13 13.22 56.56
C MET A 1 1.87 14.31 57.61
N HIS A 2 1.30 13.97 58.78
CA HIS A 2 0.69 14.83 59.83
C HIS A 2 -0.85 14.71 59.82
N MET A 3 -1.41 13.69 60.47
CA MET A 3 -1.82 13.61 61.90
C MET A 3 -2.97 14.57 62.22
N ARG A 4 -4.21 14.06 62.27
CA ARG A 4 -4.91 13.58 63.49
C ARG A 4 -4.84 14.60 64.64
N ARG A 5 -6.02 15.06 65.08
CA ARG A 5 -6.43 14.97 66.50
C ARG A 5 -7.94 15.16 66.65
N MET A 6 -8.55 14.17 67.29
CA MET A 6 -9.87 14.22 67.89
C MET A 6 -9.82 14.92 69.26
N LEU A 7 -11.03 15.21 69.77
CA LEU A 7 -11.55 15.07 71.15
C LEU A 7 -12.14 16.38 71.75
N PRO A 8 -13.14 16.23 72.66
CA PRO A 8 -14.40 16.98 72.70
C PRO A 8 -14.51 17.76 74.03
N VAL A 9 -15.74 18.14 74.43
CA VAL A 9 -16.30 18.33 75.80
C VAL A 9 -17.33 19.48 75.77
N THR A 10 -18.64 19.24 75.90
CA THR A 10 -19.51 19.27 77.12
C THR A 10 -19.63 20.62 77.84
N GLY A 11 -20.89 21.04 78.12
CA GLY A 11 -21.25 22.10 79.09
C GLY A 11 -22.28 23.11 78.50
N LEU A 12 -23.60 22.99 78.71
CA LEU A 12 -24.42 23.26 79.91
C LEU A 12 -24.80 24.76 80.08
N VAL A 13 -26.10 25.04 79.82
CA VAL A 13 -27.03 26.00 80.49
C VAL A 13 -26.70 27.50 80.50
N LEU A 14 -27.61 28.35 79.99
CA LEU A 14 -28.42 29.28 80.81
C LEU A 14 -29.49 30.02 79.98
N PHE A 15 -30.65 30.19 80.61
CA PHE A 15 -31.88 30.82 80.16
C PHE A 15 -31.78 32.35 80.26
N PHE A 16 -32.11 33.09 79.20
CA PHE A 16 -32.52 34.50 79.31
C PHE A 16 -33.64 34.80 78.32
N VAL A 17 -34.80 35.09 78.88
CA VAL A 17 -35.97 35.65 78.22
C VAL A 17 -35.73 37.16 78.10
N LEU A 18 -35.75 37.71 76.88
CA LEU A 18 -35.99 39.13 76.67
C LEU A 18 -36.96 39.34 75.51
N VAL A 19 -38.00 40.09 75.83
CA VAL A 19 -39.18 40.43 75.04
C VAL A 19 -38.85 41.52 74.01
N GLY A 20 -39.36 41.34 72.79
CA GLY A 20 -40.09 42.39 72.08
C GLY A 20 -39.31 43.54 71.47
N MET A 21 -38.68 43.28 70.32
CA MET A 21 -38.97 44.05 69.11
C MET A 21 -38.93 43.04 67.96
N SER A 22 -40.11 42.61 67.47
CA SER A 22 -40.17 42.04 66.13
C SER A 22 -39.88 43.20 65.17
N ALA A 23 -38.59 43.50 64.99
CA ALA A 23 -38.11 44.00 63.72
C ALA A 23 -38.68 43.01 62.72
N ALA A 24 -39.68 43.44 61.96
CA ALA A 24 -40.12 42.74 60.77
C ALA A 24 -38.86 42.61 59.92
N HIS A 25 -38.14 41.50 60.12
CA HIS A 25 -37.01 41.12 59.30
C HIS A 25 -37.61 41.14 57.91
N ALA A 26 -37.13 42.06 57.09
CA ALA A 26 -37.46 42.06 55.68
C ALA A 26 -37.07 40.67 55.21
N ILE A 27 -38.07 39.80 55.05
CA ILE A 27 -37.86 38.43 54.61
C ILE A 27 -37.37 38.58 53.19
N ASP A 28 -36.06 38.48 53.02
CA ASP A 28 -35.41 38.53 51.73
C ASP A 28 -35.82 37.27 50.98
N ASN A 29 -36.84 37.40 50.13
CA ASN A 29 -37.40 36.29 49.38
C ASN A 29 -36.62 36.15 48.08
N ARG A 30 -35.59 35.32 48.12
CA ARG A 30 -34.73 35.10 46.97
C ARG A 30 -35.42 34.18 45.96
N ILE A 31 -35.70 34.69 44.77
CA ILE A 31 -36.34 33.90 43.72
C ILE A 31 -35.28 33.04 43.03
N SER A 32 -35.40 31.72 43.16
CA SER A 32 -34.43 30.74 42.71
C SER A 32 -34.71 30.18 41.31
N GLY A 33 -35.95 30.27 40.82
CA GLY A 33 -36.29 29.79 39.49
C GLY A 33 -37.68 30.17 39.01
N ILE A 34 -37.83 30.20 37.67
CA ILE A 34 -39.11 30.24 36.98
C ILE A 34 -39.22 29.00 36.09
N GLN A 35 -40.12 28.10 36.45
CA GLN A 35 -40.40 26.88 35.70
C GLN A 35 -41.64 27.09 34.84
N VAL A 36 -41.60 26.58 33.61
CA VAL A 36 -42.70 26.65 32.66
C VAL A 36 -43.00 25.23 32.19
N GLU A 37 -44.20 24.75 32.49
CA GLU A 37 -44.73 23.47 32.05
C GLU A 37 -45.86 23.69 31.06
N GLU A 38 -45.71 23.15 29.85
CA GLU A 38 -46.72 23.25 28.80
C GLU A 38 -47.60 21.99 28.79
N GLY A 39 -48.86 22.15 29.19
CA GLY A 39 -49.89 21.13 29.05
C GLY A 39 -50.65 21.26 27.72
N PRO A 40 -51.47 20.25 27.37
CA PRO A 40 -52.31 20.30 26.17
C PRO A 40 -53.33 21.44 26.21
N ASN A 41 -53.84 21.79 27.40
CA ASN A 41 -54.91 22.78 27.59
C ASN A 41 -54.51 23.93 28.52
N ASN A 42 -53.26 23.98 29.00
CA ASN A 42 -52.82 25.05 29.90
C ASN A 42 -51.30 25.24 29.84
N THR A 43 -50.85 26.42 30.29
CA THR A 43 -49.44 26.68 30.58
C THR A 43 -49.31 26.99 32.06
N VAL A 44 -48.44 26.27 32.76
CA VAL A 44 -48.21 26.45 34.18
C VAL A 44 -46.87 27.14 34.37
N VAL A 45 -46.88 28.32 34.97
CA VAL A 45 -45.68 29.06 35.37
C VAL A 45 -45.54 28.96 36.88
N THR A 46 -44.42 28.40 37.35
CA THR A 46 -44.11 28.27 38.78
C THR A 46 -42.90 29.13 39.12
N ILE A 47 -43.11 30.12 39.99
CA ILE A 47 -42.06 31.02 40.50
C ILE A 47 -41.64 30.49 41.87
N VAL A 48 -40.38 30.11 42.05
CA VAL A 48 -39.88 29.47 43.27
C VAL A 48 -39.05 30.49 44.08
N GLY A 49 -39.43 30.72 45.34
CA GLY A 49 -38.75 31.61 46.28
C GLY A 49 -38.10 30.87 47.45
N SER A 50 -37.29 31.57 48.25
CA SER A 50 -36.71 31.05 49.50
C SER A 50 -37.72 31.05 50.65
N GLY A 51 -38.76 31.88 50.59
CA GLY A 51 -39.81 31.99 51.61
C GLY A 51 -41.21 32.13 51.00
N THR A 52 -42.24 32.12 51.86
CA THR A 52 -43.64 32.30 51.44
C THR A 52 -43.82 33.69 50.80
N PRO A 53 -44.14 33.76 49.50
CA PRO A 53 -44.18 35.04 48.79
C PRO A 53 -45.47 35.82 49.11
N THR A 54 -45.33 37.12 49.37
CA THR A 54 -46.46 38.07 49.32
C THR A 54 -46.44 38.74 47.96
N PHE A 55 -47.52 38.62 47.19
CA PHE A 55 -47.56 39.11 45.82
C PHE A 55 -48.87 39.81 45.48
N THR A 56 -48.80 40.66 44.45
CA THR A 56 -49.95 41.30 43.81
C THR A 56 -49.92 41.02 42.32
N VAL A 57 -51.08 40.98 41.67
CA VAL A 57 -51.21 40.60 40.27
C VAL A 57 -52.00 41.67 39.53
N PHE A 58 -51.45 42.15 38.41
CA PHE A 58 -52.07 43.15 37.56
C PHE A 58 -52.09 42.68 36.11
N LYS A 59 -53.19 42.95 35.41
CA LYS A 59 -53.30 42.66 33.98
C LYS A 59 -53.29 43.97 33.20
N LEU A 60 -52.40 44.08 32.22
CA LEU A 60 -52.39 45.18 31.25
C LEU A 60 -53.03 44.70 29.96
N LEU A 61 -53.79 45.60 29.33
CA LEU A 61 -54.31 45.44 27.99
C LEU A 61 -53.47 46.32 27.06
N GLU A 62 -53.15 45.82 25.86
CA GLU A 62 -52.39 46.54 24.81
C GLU A 62 -50.89 46.84 25.11
N PRO A 63 -49.98 45.85 24.93
CA PRO A 63 -50.22 44.43 24.66
C PRO A 63 -50.68 43.68 25.92
N VAL A 64 -51.37 42.56 25.74
CA VAL A 64 -51.89 41.77 26.88
C VAL A 64 -50.71 41.21 27.69
N ARG A 65 -50.61 41.62 28.96
CA ARG A 65 -49.53 41.20 29.88
C ARG A 65 -50.09 40.94 31.28
N LEU A 66 -49.56 39.93 31.95
CA LEU A 66 -49.82 39.66 33.37
C LEU A 66 -48.55 39.99 34.16
N LEU A 67 -48.66 40.94 35.08
CA LEU A 67 -47.59 41.39 35.95
C LEU A 67 -47.82 40.79 37.33
N VAL A 68 -46.81 40.12 37.87
CA VAL A 68 -46.82 39.54 39.21
C VAL A 68 -45.72 40.21 40.01
N ASP A 69 -46.11 41.09 40.93
CA ASP A 69 -45.21 41.85 41.80
C ASP A 69 -45.05 41.13 43.13
N ILE A 70 -43.82 40.76 43.45
CA ILE A 70 -43.47 39.98 44.65
C ILE A 70 -42.72 40.89 45.61
N ALA A 71 -43.34 41.16 46.77
CA ALA A 71 -42.78 42.04 47.78
C ALA A 71 -41.59 41.39 48.49
N GLY A 72 -40.51 42.16 48.66
CA GLY A 72 -39.28 41.68 49.29
C GLY A 72 -38.51 40.67 48.45
N ALA A 73 -38.80 40.57 47.15
CA ALA A 73 -38.15 39.61 46.28
C ALA A 73 -36.82 40.12 45.71
N SER A 74 -35.81 39.26 45.68
CA SER A 74 -34.56 39.45 44.93
C SER A 74 -34.56 38.55 43.68
N MET A 75 -34.38 39.18 42.51
CA MET A 75 -34.32 38.55 41.18
C MET A 75 -32.89 38.43 40.63
N ASP A 76 -31.86 38.61 41.46
CA ASP A 76 -30.46 38.73 41.02
C ASP A 76 -29.95 37.50 40.24
N GLN A 77 -30.60 36.35 40.39
CA GLN A 77 -30.24 35.10 39.70
C GLN A 77 -31.01 34.85 38.41
N LEU A 78 -32.04 35.65 38.10
CA LEU A 78 -33.04 35.32 37.08
C LEU A 78 -33.20 36.40 36.01
N SER A 79 -32.25 37.31 35.86
CA SER A 79 -32.30 38.38 34.86
C SER A 79 -32.39 37.81 33.44
N GLY A 80 -33.49 38.08 32.74
CA GLY A 80 -33.64 37.73 31.33
C GLY A 80 -35.09 37.50 30.92
N SER A 81 -35.30 37.42 29.60
CA SER A 81 -36.59 37.01 29.02
C SER A 81 -36.53 35.56 28.57
N ARG A 82 -37.50 34.76 29.00
CA ARG A 82 -37.69 33.37 28.56
C ARG A 82 -38.80 33.34 27.51
N GLN A 83 -38.45 33.04 26.26
CA GLN A 83 -39.44 32.85 25.19
C GLN A 83 -40.19 31.53 25.37
N VAL A 84 -41.52 31.59 25.32
CA VAL A 84 -42.40 30.41 25.39
C VAL A 84 -43.05 30.17 24.03
N ARG A 85 -43.59 31.21 23.39
CA ARG A 85 -44.14 31.22 22.01
C ARG A 85 -45.06 30.04 21.70
N ASN A 86 -45.95 29.77 22.65
CA ASN A 86 -46.80 28.60 22.54
C ASN A 86 -48.17 28.90 21.91
N GLY A 87 -48.39 30.16 21.47
CA GLY A 87 -49.63 30.64 20.86
C GLY A 87 -50.64 31.24 21.85
N VAL A 88 -50.32 31.24 23.15
CA VAL A 88 -51.06 31.93 24.21
C VAL A 88 -50.09 32.79 25.02
N VAL A 89 -49.01 32.19 25.52
CA VAL A 89 -47.92 32.87 26.22
C VAL A 89 -46.78 33.14 25.23
N HIS A 90 -46.41 34.40 25.09
CA HIS A 90 -45.34 34.85 24.20
C HIS A 90 -43.98 34.68 24.88
N ASP A 91 -43.78 35.36 26.00
CA ASP A 91 -42.54 35.43 26.75
C ASP A 91 -42.80 35.67 28.24
N ILE A 92 -41.78 35.42 29.05
CA ILE A 92 -41.78 35.68 30.49
C ILE A 92 -40.51 36.46 30.81
N GLU A 93 -40.67 37.69 31.27
CA GLU A 93 -39.59 38.61 31.62
C GLU A 93 -39.57 38.85 33.13
N THR A 94 -38.38 38.98 33.69
CA THR A 94 -38.17 39.33 35.09
C THR A 94 -37.56 40.71 35.21
N LEU A 95 -38.08 41.51 36.13
CA LEU A 95 -37.62 42.86 36.41
C LEU A 95 -37.45 43.01 37.91
N GLN A 96 -36.40 43.70 38.33
CA GLN A 96 -36.19 44.11 39.72
C GLN A 96 -36.33 45.63 39.80
N PHE A 97 -37.14 46.14 40.73
CA PHE A 97 -37.15 47.56 41.04
C PHE A 97 -37.31 47.79 42.55
N ALA A 98 -36.93 48.98 43.01
CA ALA A 98 -37.10 49.39 44.40
C ALA A 98 -38.20 50.45 44.50
N SER A 99 -39.12 50.28 45.45
CA SER A 99 -40.18 51.27 45.73
C SER A 99 -40.30 51.44 47.25
N ASN A 100 -40.29 52.69 47.72
CA ASN A 100 -40.35 53.04 49.14
C ASN A 100 -39.30 52.29 50.00
N GLY A 101 -38.08 52.15 49.49
CA GLY A 101 -36.98 51.45 50.17
C GLY A 101 -37.14 49.93 50.27
N ARG A 102 -38.10 49.33 49.55
CA ARG A 102 -38.30 47.88 49.49
C ARG A 102 -38.05 47.34 48.07
N ASN A 103 -37.36 46.22 48.00
CA ASN A 103 -37.14 45.48 46.76
C ASN A 103 -38.43 44.79 46.33
N ILE A 104 -38.81 44.98 45.07
CA ILE A 104 -39.95 44.32 44.44
C ILE A 104 -39.45 43.63 43.17
N GLY A 105 -39.61 42.30 43.13
CA GLY A 105 -39.37 41.51 41.95
C GLY A 105 -40.66 41.39 41.14
N ARG A 106 -40.64 41.75 39.87
CA ARG A 106 -41.77 41.70 38.96
C ARG A 106 -41.55 40.65 37.89
N VAL A 107 -42.51 39.74 37.74
CA VAL A 107 -42.56 38.79 36.63
C VAL A 107 -43.63 39.25 35.65
N VAL A 108 -43.22 39.53 34.42
CA VAL A 108 -44.08 39.97 33.32
C VAL A 108 -44.29 38.77 32.40
N ILE A 109 -45.53 38.28 32.29
CA ILE A 109 -45.90 37.23 31.35
C ILE A 109 -46.60 37.91 30.18
N GLY A 110 -45.97 37.91 29.00
CA GLY A 110 -46.55 38.41 27.77
C GLY A 110 -47.49 37.38 27.14
N PHE A 111 -48.62 37.85 26.62
CA PHE A 111 -49.60 37.00 25.95
C PHE A 111 -49.68 37.35 24.47
N ASP A 112 -49.79 36.33 23.62
CA ASP A 112 -50.11 36.49 22.19
C ASP A 112 -51.59 36.88 21.99
N LYS A 113 -52.45 36.53 22.96
CA LYS A 113 -53.88 36.81 22.97
C LYS A 113 -54.44 36.74 24.38
N ASP A 114 -55.61 37.33 24.59
CA ASP A 114 -56.23 37.28 25.90
C ASP A 114 -56.57 35.83 26.32
N ALA A 115 -56.26 35.48 27.58
CA ALA A 115 -56.48 34.16 28.15
C ALA A 115 -56.82 34.22 29.66
N PRO A 116 -57.79 33.41 30.13
CA PRO A 116 -58.04 33.23 31.56
C PRO A 116 -56.80 32.73 32.32
N TYR A 117 -56.62 33.19 33.55
CA TYR A 117 -55.53 32.75 34.42
C TYR A 117 -55.97 32.59 35.89
N SER A 118 -55.25 31.76 36.64
CA SER A 118 -55.40 31.60 38.09
C SER A 118 -54.03 31.63 38.75
N VAL A 119 -53.88 32.42 39.81
CA VAL A 119 -52.62 32.54 40.57
C VAL A 119 -52.85 32.08 42.01
N LYS A 120 -52.02 31.16 42.50
CA LYS A 120 -52.08 30.66 43.88
C LYS A 120 -50.69 30.54 44.47
N SER A 121 -50.52 30.89 45.75
CA SER A 121 -49.33 30.52 46.52
C SER A 121 -49.39 29.04 46.90
N ASN A 122 -48.26 28.35 46.79
CA ASN A 122 -48.08 26.99 47.28
C ASN A 122 -46.74 26.91 48.03
N GLY A 123 -46.79 27.00 49.36
CA GLY A 123 -45.59 27.09 50.20
C GLY A 123 -44.74 28.31 49.83
N ASN A 124 -43.49 28.06 49.42
CA ASN A 124 -42.53 29.06 48.96
C ASN A 124 -42.61 29.36 47.45
N SER A 125 -43.68 28.95 46.77
CA SER A 125 -43.83 29.15 45.32
C SER A 125 -45.13 29.86 44.95
N ILE A 126 -45.12 30.55 43.81
CA ILE A 126 -46.31 31.11 43.17
C ILE A 126 -46.59 30.26 41.93
N ARG A 127 -47.78 29.65 41.86
CA ARG A 127 -48.23 28.85 40.72
C ARG A 127 -49.28 29.63 39.92
N ILE A 128 -48.96 29.91 38.68
CA ILE A 128 -49.80 30.64 37.72
C ILE A 128 -50.24 29.64 36.66
N VAL A 129 -51.53 29.38 36.56
CA VAL A 129 -52.12 28.49 35.54
C VAL A 129 -52.83 29.35 34.52
N ILE A 130 -52.41 29.26 33.27
CA ILE A 130 -52.95 30.01 32.14
C ILE A 130 -53.71 29.05 31.25
N ASP A 131 -54.96 29.38 30.91
CA ASP A 131 -55.78 28.57 30.02
C ASP A 131 -55.22 28.58 28.59
N GLY A 132 -55.00 27.39 28.06
CA GLY A 132 -54.46 27.12 26.74
C GLY A 132 -55.48 26.51 25.79
N THR A 133 -56.77 26.48 26.12
CA THR A 133 -57.79 25.76 25.33
C THR A 133 -57.89 26.26 23.88
N ASP A 134 -57.67 27.57 23.66
CA ASP A 134 -57.65 28.14 22.31
C ASP A 134 -56.28 28.06 21.62
N ARG A 135 -55.28 27.39 22.21
CA ARG A 135 -53.93 27.31 21.65
C ARG A 135 -53.99 26.75 20.23
N ARG A 136 -53.71 27.60 19.24
CA ARG A 136 -53.38 27.10 17.91
C ARG A 136 -51.97 26.56 18.03
N LEU A 137 -51.84 25.26 18.27
CA LEU A 137 -50.59 24.58 18.03
C LEU A 137 -50.10 25.05 16.66
N PRO A 138 -48.90 25.64 16.55
CA PRO A 138 -48.35 25.92 15.24
C PRO A 138 -48.42 24.58 14.52
N LYS A 139 -49.28 24.50 13.50
CA LYS A 139 -49.26 23.39 12.55
C LYS A 139 -47.82 23.39 12.12
N LEU A 140 -47.01 22.47 12.65
CA LEU A 140 -45.66 22.28 12.14
C LEU A 140 -45.87 22.22 10.65
N GLU A 141 -45.33 23.21 9.94
CA GLU A 141 -45.40 23.26 8.50
C GLU A 141 -44.61 22.05 8.06
N SER A 142 -45.30 20.92 7.94
CA SER A 142 -44.76 19.60 7.63
C SER A 142 -43.96 19.69 6.34
N GLN A 143 -44.33 20.64 5.47
CA GLN A 143 -43.58 21.00 4.29
C GLN A 143 -42.19 21.58 4.59
N LYS A 144 -42.06 22.61 5.44
CA LYS A 144 -40.74 23.19 5.77
C LYS A 144 -39.85 22.22 6.53
N VAL A 145 -40.42 21.39 7.40
CA VAL A 145 -39.68 20.34 8.12
C VAL A 145 -39.23 19.25 7.15
N GLN A 146 -40.07 18.84 6.20
CA GLN A 146 -39.70 17.86 5.18
C GLN A 146 -38.62 18.40 4.23
N ASP A 147 -38.71 19.68 3.84
CA ASP A 147 -37.71 20.35 3.01
C ASP A 147 -36.38 20.50 3.75
N ALA A 148 -36.41 20.86 5.04
CA ALA A 148 -35.22 20.91 5.88
C ALA A 148 -34.59 19.52 6.04
N LEU A 149 -35.41 18.47 6.23
CA LEU A 149 -34.93 17.09 6.33
C LEU A 149 -34.30 16.60 5.02
N ASN A 150 -34.90 16.94 3.88
CA ASN A 150 -34.35 16.58 2.57
C ASN A 150 -33.04 17.33 2.29
N ARG A 151 -32.95 18.62 2.64
CA ARG A 151 -31.70 19.40 2.56
C ARG A 151 -30.62 18.81 3.47
N ALA A 152 -30.95 18.44 4.70
CA ALA A 152 -30.02 17.81 5.63
C ALA A 152 -29.51 16.46 5.12
N LYS A 153 -30.38 15.64 4.51
CA LYS A 153 -29.97 14.38 3.86
C LYS A 153 -29.00 14.61 2.70
N HIS A 154 -29.28 15.59 1.83
CA HIS A 154 -28.38 15.93 0.73
C HIS A 154 -27.03 16.50 1.22
N ALA A 155 -27.04 17.33 2.26
CA ALA A 155 -25.82 17.84 2.89
C ALA A 155 -24.96 16.68 3.42
N LEU A 156 -25.57 15.74 4.15
CA LEU A 156 -24.87 14.55 4.68
C LEU A 156 -24.30 13.66 3.56
N GLU A 157 -25.02 13.47 2.46
CA GLU A 157 -24.49 12.72 1.30
C GLU A 157 -23.33 13.44 0.61
N SER A 158 -23.40 14.77 0.49
CA SER A 158 -22.32 15.58 -0.09
C SER A 158 -21.06 15.52 0.77
N GLU A 159 -21.21 15.56 2.09
CA GLU A 159 -20.11 15.44 3.06
C GLU A 159 -19.45 14.06 2.98
N LYS A 160 -20.25 12.98 2.90
CA LYS A 160 -19.72 11.61 2.68
C LYS A 160 -18.91 11.51 1.38
N LYS A 161 -19.39 12.12 0.29
CA LYS A 161 -18.65 12.16 -0.98
C LYS A 161 -17.35 12.95 -0.87
N LEU A 162 -17.34 14.06 -0.14
CA LEU A 162 -16.15 14.86 0.16
C LEU A 162 -15.13 14.06 0.98
N ARG A 163 -15.55 13.35 2.03
CA ARG A 163 -14.67 12.47 2.81
C ARG A 163 -14.02 11.39 1.96
N ILE A 164 -14.77 10.74 1.07
CA ILE A 164 -14.22 9.73 0.16
C ILE A 164 -13.22 10.34 -0.82
N LYS A 165 -13.47 11.57 -1.32
CA LYS A 165 -12.52 12.28 -2.18
C LYS A 165 -11.24 12.64 -1.43
N LEU A 166 -11.36 13.11 -0.18
CA LEU A 166 -10.23 13.46 0.68
C LEU A 166 -9.35 12.23 0.96
N GLN A 167 -9.97 11.11 1.36
CA GLN A 167 -9.25 9.85 1.60
C GLN A 167 -8.48 9.37 0.36
N LYS A 168 -9.08 9.48 -0.83
CA LYS A 168 -8.39 9.16 -2.10
C LYS A 168 -7.26 10.12 -2.42
N ALA A 169 -7.36 11.39 -2.04
CA ALA A 169 -6.29 12.37 -2.21
C ALA A 169 -5.12 12.05 -1.27
N GLU A 170 -5.39 11.74 -0.01
CA GLU A 170 -4.39 11.30 0.97
C GLU A 170 -3.68 10.02 0.53
N GLU A 171 -4.41 9.02 0.02
CA GLU A 171 -3.81 7.80 -0.54
C GLU A 171 -2.88 8.08 -1.73
N ARG A 172 -3.25 9.04 -2.60
CA ARG A 172 -2.41 9.46 -3.73
C ARG A 172 -1.15 10.16 -3.23
N GLU A 173 -1.28 11.04 -2.24
CA GLU A 173 -0.15 11.75 -1.65
C GLU A 173 0.80 10.79 -0.93
N ALA A 174 0.30 9.83 -0.16
CA ALA A 174 1.10 8.80 0.49
C ALA A 174 1.90 7.97 -0.54
N LYS A 175 1.27 7.59 -1.66
CA LYS A 175 1.96 6.90 -2.76
C LYS A 175 3.05 7.77 -3.41
N LEU A 176 2.78 9.06 -3.61
CA LEU A 176 3.78 9.99 -4.14
C LEU A 176 4.95 10.17 -3.17
N ARG A 177 4.70 10.24 -1.85
CA ARG A 177 5.74 10.30 -0.82
C ARG A 177 6.61 9.04 -0.83
N ILE A 178 6.02 7.86 -0.88
CA ILE A 178 6.77 6.58 -0.98
C ILE A 178 7.62 6.54 -2.26
N ARG A 179 7.08 7.03 -3.38
CA ARG A 179 7.83 7.09 -4.64
C ARG A 179 8.98 8.10 -4.56
N HIS A 180 8.77 9.23 -3.89
CA HIS A 180 9.83 10.23 -3.68
C HIS A 180 10.96 9.67 -2.82
N THR A 181 10.63 9.03 -1.70
CA THR A 181 11.63 8.42 -0.82
C THR A 181 12.38 7.29 -1.52
N SER A 182 11.71 6.46 -2.32
CA SER A 182 12.40 5.43 -3.12
C SER A 182 13.37 6.02 -4.14
N MET A 183 12.97 7.09 -4.85
CA MET A 183 13.85 7.79 -5.79
C MET A 183 15.04 8.47 -5.08
N GLU A 184 14.85 9.02 -3.89
CA GLU A 184 15.95 9.56 -3.10
C GLU A 184 16.94 8.48 -2.65
N THR A 185 16.46 7.32 -2.21
CA THR A 185 17.33 6.20 -1.85
C THR A 185 18.12 5.69 -3.05
N GLU A 186 17.50 5.66 -4.23
CA GLU A 186 18.17 5.28 -5.48
C GLU A 186 19.23 6.31 -5.89
N ARG A 187 18.92 7.62 -5.81
CA ARG A 187 19.91 8.68 -6.04
C ARG A 187 21.10 8.56 -5.08
N LYS A 188 20.85 8.32 -3.79
CA LYS A 188 21.92 8.13 -2.79
C LYS A 188 22.79 6.92 -3.14
N GLY A 189 22.18 5.81 -3.55
CA GLY A 189 22.90 4.62 -4.04
C GLY A 189 23.79 4.94 -5.24
N LEU A 190 23.23 5.57 -6.27
CA LEU A 190 23.98 5.97 -7.47
C LEU A 190 25.13 6.94 -7.16
N THR A 191 24.94 7.88 -6.21
CA THR A 191 26.03 8.78 -5.80
C THR A 191 27.13 8.05 -5.04
N ALA A 192 26.79 7.04 -4.23
CA ALA A 192 27.77 6.21 -3.52
C ALA A 192 28.57 5.34 -4.50
N ASP A 193 27.90 4.73 -5.49
CA ASP A 193 28.53 3.95 -6.54
C ASP A 193 29.49 4.81 -7.38
N LEU A 194 29.09 6.03 -7.73
CA LEU A 194 29.92 6.97 -8.47
C LEU A 194 31.15 7.41 -7.66
N ALA A 195 31.00 7.62 -6.35
CA ALA A 195 32.12 7.92 -5.45
C ALA A 195 33.09 6.72 -5.34
N ALA A 196 32.57 5.49 -5.21
CA ALA A 196 33.36 4.27 -5.17
C ALA A 196 34.13 4.06 -6.48
N ALA A 197 33.49 4.29 -7.63
CA ALA A 197 34.14 4.23 -8.94
C ALA A 197 35.27 5.27 -9.06
N ARG A 198 35.07 6.50 -8.59
CA ARG A 198 36.13 7.53 -8.54
C ARG A 198 37.32 7.10 -7.67
N GLN A 199 37.06 6.50 -6.50
CA GLN A 199 38.14 5.97 -5.66
C GLN A 199 38.92 4.84 -6.33
N GLN A 200 38.25 3.97 -7.09
CA GLN A 200 38.93 2.93 -7.86
C GLN A 200 39.84 3.52 -8.93
N VAL A 201 39.39 4.54 -9.66
CA VAL A 201 40.23 5.24 -10.65
C VAL A 201 41.47 5.83 -9.99
N ILE A 202 41.32 6.53 -8.85
CA ILE A 202 42.46 7.08 -8.09
C ILE A 202 43.44 5.98 -7.66
N ARG A 203 42.94 4.85 -7.12
CA ARG A 203 43.80 3.71 -6.74
C ARG A 203 44.55 3.14 -7.94
N LEU A 204 43.90 3.01 -9.10
CA LEU A 204 44.53 2.52 -10.33
C LEU A 204 45.62 3.49 -10.83
N GLU A 205 45.39 4.80 -10.74
CA GLU A 205 46.40 5.81 -11.07
C GLU A 205 47.60 5.77 -10.12
N GLU A 206 47.37 5.60 -8.81
CA GLU A 206 48.45 5.44 -7.83
C GLU A 206 49.27 4.17 -8.09
N LEU A 207 48.62 3.04 -8.38
CA LEU A 207 49.29 1.81 -8.77
C LEU A 207 50.12 2.00 -10.04
N ALA A 208 49.59 2.72 -11.04
CA ALA A 208 50.33 3.03 -12.26
C ALA A 208 51.54 3.94 -12.00
N LYS A 209 51.43 4.93 -11.10
CA LYS A 209 52.56 5.79 -10.68
C LYS A 209 53.63 4.99 -9.94
N ARG A 210 53.24 4.14 -8.98
CA ARG A 210 54.15 3.23 -8.27
C ARG A 210 54.85 2.27 -9.21
N GLN A 211 54.14 1.76 -10.23
CA GLN A 211 54.75 0.89 -11.24
C GLN A 211 55.77 1.64 -12.10
N LYS A 212 55.52 2.90 -12.46
CA LYS A 212 56.49 3.75 -13.16
C LYS A 212 57.73 4.05 -12.31
N GLN A 213 57.54 4.38 -11.03
CA GLN A 213 58.63 4.61 -10.08
C GLN A 213 59.44 3.33 -9.81
N GLY A 214 58.78 2.18 -9.68
CA GLY A 214 59.46 0.89 -9.55
C GLY A 214 60.26 0.52 -10.80
N ARG A 215 59.81 0.94 -11.99
CA ARG A 215 60.57 0.78 -13.24
C ARG A 215 61.78 1.72 -13.32
N SER A 216 61.69 2.95 -12.80
CA SER A 216 62.84 3.85 -12.74
C SER A 216 63.87 3.41 -11.71
N LEU A 217 63.45 2.99 -10.51
CA LEU A 217 64.32 2.43 -9.47
C LEU A 217 65.01 1.14 -9.93
N ASN A 218 64.29 0.24 -10.61
CA ASN A 218 64.91 -0.94 -11.20
C ASN A 218 65.89 -0.60 -12.33
N ALA A 219 65.61 0.44 -13.14
CA ALA A 219 66.54 0.89 -14.17
C ALA A 219 67.83 1.52 -13.58
N GLU A 220 67.74 2.15 -12.42
CA GLU A 220 68.86 2.74 -11.68
C GLU A 220 69.70 1.68 -10.94
N LEU A 221 69.03 0.73 -10.28
CA LEU A 221 69.67 -0.47 -9.71
C LEU A 221 70.40 -1.31 -10.78
N LEU A 222 69.85 -1.39 -12.00
CA LEU A 222 70.52 -2.05 -13.12
C LEU A 222 71.75 -1.29 -13.64
N LYS A 223 71.81 0.04 -13.46
CA LYS A 223 73.00 0.85 -13.80
C LYS A 223 74.10 0.70 -12.74
N GLU A 224 73.76 0.67 -11.45
CA GLU A 224 74.72 0.39 -10.37
C GLU A 224 75.23 -1.07 -10.40
N ALA A 225 74.36 -2.02 -10.75
CA ALA A 225 74.75 -3.41 -10.97
C ALA A 225 75.68 -3.57 -12.18
N ALA A 226 75.52 -2.75 -13.23
CA ALA A 226 76.42 -2.74 -14.39
C ALA A 226 77.82 -2.18 -14.04
N LEU A 227 77.90 -1.10 -13.25
CA LEU A 227 79.16 -0.51 -12.78
C LEU A 227 79.92 -1.44 -11.82
N SER A 228 79.22 -2.15 -10.92
CA SER A 228 79.84 -3.13 -10.02
C SER A 228 80.18 -4.47 -10.69
N ALA A 229 79.49 -4.83 -11.78
CA ALA A 229 79.82 -5.98 -12.61
C ALA A 229 81.09 -5.75 -13.46
N GLU A 230 81.38 -4.51 -13.83
CA GLU A 230 82.60 -4.15 -14.57
C GLU A 230 83.86 -4.27 -13.69
N GLN A 231 83.79 -3.85 -12.43
CA GLN A 231 84.87 -4.06 -11.45
C GLN A 231 85.11 -5.54 -11.10
N LYS A 232 84.05 -6.37 -11.14
CA LYS A 232 84.15 -7.82 -10.89
C LYS A 232 84.57 -8.62 -12.13
N ARG A 233 84.43 -8.08 -13.35
CA ARG A 233 84.91 -8.72 -14.60
C ARG A 233 86.43 -8.82 -14.66
N LEU A 234 87.17 -7.85 -14.10
CA LEU A 234 88.64 -7.89 -14.02
C LEU A 234 89.17 -8.98 -13.05
N ALA A 235 88.37 -9.39 -12.06
CA ALA A 235 88.76 -10.42 -11.09
C ALA A 235 88.27 -11.83 -11.48
N ALA A 236 87.16 -11.95 -12.23
CA ALA A 236 86.53 -13.24 -12.54
C ALA A 236 87.07 -13.94 -13.79
N GLU A 237 87.90 -13.28 -14.62
CA GLU A 237 88.43 -13.86 -15.85
C GLU A 237 89.30 -15.12 -15.60
N LYS A 238 89.82 -15.30 -14.38
CA LYS A 238 90.61 -16.49 -14.00
C LYS A 238 89.80 -17.68 -13.45
N ALA A 239 88.48 -17.58 -13.27
CA ALA A 239 87.66 -18.62 -12.60
C ALA A 239 86.44 -19.14 -13.40
N THR A 240 86.35 -18.88 -14.72
CA THR A 240 85.08 -18.94 -15.48
C THR A 240 84.84 -20.17 -16.37
N ALA A 241 85.47 -21.32 -16.09
CA ALA A 241 85.14 -22.56 -16.80
C ALA A 241 84.12 -23.45 -16.04
N VAL A 242 84.23 -23.56 -14.71
CA VAL A 242 83.37 -24.46 -13.90
C VAL A 242 82.11 -23.75 -13.38
N ALA A 243 82.23 -22.50 -12.90
CA ALA A 243 81.09 -21.71 -12.39
C ALA A 243 80.02 -21.38 -13.46
N LYS A 244 80.41 -21.37 -14.74
CA LYS A 244 79.50 -21.08 -15.86
C LYS A 244 78.54 -22.24 -16.15
N ALA A 245 78.92 -23.47 -15.80
CA ALA A 245 78.05 -24.64 -15.91
C ALA A 245 77.06 -24.72 -14.74
N GLU A 246 77.51 -24.47 -13.51
CA GLU A 246 76.66 -24.48 -12.31
C GLU A 246 75.66 -23.31 -12.28
N PHE A 247 76.07 -22.11 -12.71
CA PHE A 247 75.17 -20.96 -12.80
C PHE A 247 74.06 -21.17 -13.84
N ASN A 248 74.37 -21.77 -14.99
CA ASN A 248 73.38 -22.06 -16.02
C ASN A 248 72.36 -23.10 -15.51
N ALA A 249 72.81 -24.17 -14.85
CA ALA A 249 71.94 -25.18 -14.28
C ALA A 249 71.02 -24.61 -13.17
N LEU A 250 71.56 -23.77 -12.28
CA LEU A 250 70.80 -23.13 -11.22
C LEU A 250 69.80 -22.07 -11.77
N SER A 251 70.17 -21.39 -12.86
CA SER A 251 69.31 -20.40 -13.53
C SER A 251 68.14 -21.06 -14.27
N GLU A 252 68.33 -22.26 -14.83
CA GLU A 252 67.26 -23.04 -15.44
C GLU A 252 66.31 -23.58 -14.38
N GLN A 253 66.82 -24.13 -13.27
CA GLN A 253 65.99 -24.62 -12.17
C GLN A 253 65.12 -23.50 -11.56
N LYS A 254 65.67 -22.29 -11.39
CA LYS A 254 64.90 -21.11 -10.96
C LYS A 254 63.85 -20.68 -11.97
N ARG A 255 64.12 -20.80 -13.28
CA ARG A 255 63.13 -20.49 -14.33
C ARG A 255 61.97 -21.49 -14.33
N TYR A 256 62.26 -22.78 -14.12
CA TYR A 256 61.22 -23.79 -13.96
C TYR A 256 60.36 -23.55 -12.71
N ALA A 257 60.98 -23.29 -11.55
CA ALA A 257 60.24 -23.00 -10.32
C ALA A 257 59.37 -21.73 -10.43
N LEU A 258 59.86 -20.67 -11.10
CA LEU A 258 59.09 -19.45 -11.31
C LEU A 258 57.94 -19.67 -12.31
N ALA A 259 58.15 -20.47 -13.36
CA ALA A 259 57.10 -20.82 -14.31
C ALA A 259 56.00 -21.67 -13.65
N GLU A 260 56.38 -22.61 -12.78
CA GLU A 260 55.45 -23.43 -12.00
C GLU A 260 54.63 -22.58 -11.01
N LYS A 261 55.28 -21.66 -10.28
CA LYS A 261 54.58 -20.72 -9.40
C LYS A 261 53.55 -19.87 -10.16
N ASN A 262 53.93 -19.32 -11.31
CA ASN A 262 53.01 -18.52 -12.12
C ASN A 262 51.85 -19.36 -12.69
N ALA A 263 52.09 -20.62 -13.04
CA ALA A 263 51.04 -21.52 -13.49
C ALA A 263 50.05 -21.86 -12.37
N ILE A 264 50.53 -22.06 -11.14
CA ILE A 264 49.70 -22.29 -9.95
C ILE A 264 48.86 -21.04 -9.64
N GLU A 265 49.46 -19.85 -9.72
CA GLU A 265 48.76 -18.57 -9.46
C GLU A 265 47.63 -18.33 -10.48
N ILE A 266 47.88 -18.58 -11.77
CA ILE A 266 46.85 -18.53 -12.82
C ILE A 266 45.76 -19.58 -12.58
N ALA A 267 46.11 -20.79 -12.12
CA ALA A 267 45.13 -21.83 -11.82
C ALA A 267 44.23 -21.47 -10.63
N ILE A 268 44.78 -20.85 -9.59
CA ILE A 268 44.03 -20.32 -8.44
C ILE A 268 43.08 -19.19 -8.88
N GLU A 269 43.55 -18.27 -9.72
CA GLU A 269 42.72 -17.18 -10.26
C GLU A 269 41.55 -17.70 -11.13
N LEU A 270 41.80 -18.73 -11.95
CA LEU A 270 40.76 -19.40 -12.73
C LEU A 270 39.75 -20.14 -11.82
N ALA A 271 40.22 -20.82 -10.79
CA ALA A 271 39.37 -21.54 -9.84
C ALA A 271 38.47 -20.59 -9.04
N THR A 272 38.99 -19.45 -8.60
CA THR A 272 38.23 -18.41 -7.89
C THR A 272 37.15 -17.79 -8.78
N LYS A 273 37.49 -17.38 -10.01
CA LYS A 273 36.52 -16.88 -11.00
C LYS A 273 35.41 -17.90 -11.31
N ARG A 274 35.75 -19.19 -11.38
CA ARG A 274 34.76 -20.27 -11.59
C ARG A 274 33.82 -20.40 -10.39
N ARG A 275 34.33 -20.29 -9.16
CA ARG A 275 33.53 -20.31 -7.93
C ARG A 275 32.56 -19.11 -7.87
N GLU A 276 33.01 -17.91 -8.22
CA GLU A 276 32.16 -16.72 -8.30
C GLU A 276 31.05 -16.87 -9.36
N MET A 277 31.37 -17.44 -10.53
CA MET A 277 30.38 -17.69 -11.57
C MET A 277 29.31 -18.69 -11.08
N LEU A 278 29.71 -19.77 -10.41
CA LEU A 278 28.77 -20.75 -9.84
C LEU A 278 27.88 -20.13 -8.76
N GLN A 279 28.42 -19.26 -7.90
CA GLN A 279 27.61 -18.53 -6.92
C GLN A 279 26.58 -17.61 -7.60
N LYS A 280 26.94 -16.93 -8.68
CA LYS A 280 26.01 -16.09 -9.46
C LYS A 280 24.90 -16.93 -10.11
N ILE A 281 25.20 -18.15 -10.57
CA ILE A 281 24.21 -19.07 -11.14
C ILE A 281 23.24 -19.54 -10.05
N LEU A 282 23.75 -19.96 -8.88
CA LEU A 282 22.92 -20.38 -7.75
C LEU A 282 21.98 -19.25 -7.27
N ALA A 283 22.51 -18.03 -7.12
CA ALA A 283 21.70 -16.88 -6.75
C ALA A 283 20.62 -16.55 -7.80
N ALA A 284 20.93 -16.71 -9.08
CA ALA A 284 19.94 -16.54 -10.15
C ALA A 284 18.84 -17.62 -10.13
N GLU A 285 19.18 -18.87 -9.78
CA GLU A 285 18.18 -19.94 -9.59
C GLU A 285 17.28 -19.71 -8.38
N GLU A 286 17.82 -19.22 -7.26
CA GLU A 286 17.00 -18.85 -6.10
C GLU A 286 16.01 -17.72 -6.45
N MET A 287 16.46 -16.71 -7.20
CA MET A 287 15.54 -15.68 -7.71
C MET A 287 14.46 -16.28 -8.62
N ARG A 288 14.80 -17.23 -9.51
CA ARG A 288 13.79 -17.94 -10.34
C ARG A 288 12.77 -18.68 -9.48
N ARG A 289 13.20 -19.38 -8.42
CA ARG A 289 12.28 -20.08 -7.50
C ARG A 289 11.34 -19.09 -6.81
N THR A 290 11.86 -18.00 -6.28
CA THR A 290 11.02 -16.99 -5.60
C THR A 290 10.04 -16.28 -6.54
N ASP A 291 10.45 -15.96 -7.78
CA ASP A 291 9.56 -15.38 -8.77
C ASP A 291 8.49 -16.38 -9.24
N ALA A 292 8.84 -17.66 -9.43
CA ALA A 292 7.88 -18.71 -9.75
C ALA A 292 6.86 -18.93 -8.62
N GLU A 293 7.31 -18.90 -7.36
CA GLU A 293 6.45 -18.95 -6.17
C GLU A 293 5.46 -17.77 -6.15
N ARG A 294 5.95 -16.55 -6.40
CA ARG A 294 5.11 -15.34 -6.49
C ARG A 294 4.05 -15.45 -7.58
N VAL A 295 4.41 -15.95 -8.76
CA VAL A 295 3.45 -16.18 -9.86
C VAL A 295 2.42 -17.23 -9.47
N ARG A 296 2.82 -18.30 -8.77
CA ARG A 296 1.88 -19.34 -8.29
C ARG A 296 0.90 -18.78 -7.27
N VAL A 297 1.38 -18.03 -6.28
CA VAL A 297 0.53 -17.35 -5.27
C VAL A 297 -0.43 -16.37 -5.93
N GLN A 298 0.01 -15.60 -6.93
CA GLN A 298 -0.87 -14.70 -7.69
C GLN A 298 -1.94 -15.46 -8.48
N SER A 299 -1.59 -16.58 -9.11
CA SER A 299 -2.53 -17.44 -9.85
C SER A 299 -3.59 -18.04 -8.92
N ASP A 300 -3.19 -18.56 -7.76
CA ASP A 300 -4.12 -19.11 -6.77
C ASP A 300 -5.04 -18.04 -6.18
N ALA A 301 -4.53 -16.83 -5.95
CA ALA A 301 -5.34 -15.69 -5.54
C ALA A 301 -6.38 -15.30 -6.61
N LEU A 302 -6.02 -15.36 -7.90
CA LEU A 302 -6.96 -15.12 -9.00
C LEU A 302 -8.04 -16.20 -9.07
N LYS A 303 -7.69 -17.48 -8.93
CA LYS A 303 -8.67 -18.59 -8.89
C LYS A 303 -9.67 -18.42 -7.74
N LYS A 304 -9.17 -18.11 -6.52
CA LYS A 304 -10.05 -17.84 -5.35
C LYS A 304 -10.98 -16.67 -5.60
N ASN A 305 -10.50 -15.60 -6.25
CA ASN A 305 -11.32 -14.44 -6.58
C ASN A 305 -12.37 -14.75 -7.65
N ASN A 306 -12.03 -15.53 -8.69
CA ASN A 306 -12.99 -15.98 -9.69
C ASN A 306 -14.08 -16.87 -9.07
N HIS A 307 -13.70 -17.77 -8.16
CA HIS A 307 -14.67 -18.57 -7.42
C HIS A 307 -15.60 -17.69 -6.56
N LYS A 308 -15.05 -16.68 -5.87
CA LYS A 308 -15.85 -15.70 -5.13
C LYS A 308 -16.80 -14.92 -6.04
N LEU A 309 -16.36 -14.55 -7.25
CA LEU A 309 -17.19 -13.88 -8.23
C LEU A 309 -18.36 -14.77 -8.68
N GLU A 310 -18.11 -16.04 -8.99
CA GLU A 310 -19.16 -16.99 -9.35
C GLU A 310 -20.15 -17.21 -8.20
N LEU A 311 -19.66 -17.31 -6.96
CA LEU A 311 -20.52 -17.40 -5.78
C LEU A 311 -21.40 -16.14 -5.59
N THR A 312 -20.87 -14.95 -5.93
CA THR A 312 -21.69 -13.73 -5.91
C THR A 312 -22.69 -13.67 -7.06
N LYS A 313 -22.39 -14.25 -8.23
CA LYS A 313 -23.34 -14.35 -9.34
C LYS A 313 -24.47 -15.32 -9.01
N SER A 314 -24.18 -16.47 -8.39
CA SER A 314 -25.23 -17.42 -8.00
C SER A 314 -26.15 -16.83 -6.95
N LYS A 315 -25.60 -16.22 -5.89
CA LYS A 315 -26.40 -15.51 -4.87
C LYS A 315 -27.26 -14.39 -5.46
N ARG A 316 -26.78 -13.71 -6.50
CA ARG A 316 -27.57 -12.70 -7.22
C ARG A 316 -28.72 -13.32 -8.00
N ALA A 317 -28.48 -14.44 -8.69
CA ALA A 317 -29.53 -15.14 -9.42
C ALA A 317 -30.62 -15.65 -8.45
N GLU A 318 -30.21 -16.13 -7.28
CA GLU A 318 -31.11 -16.54 -6.20
C GLU A 318 -31.93 -15.36 -5.65
N LEU A 319 -31.28 -14.25 -5.27
CA LEU A 319 -31.97 -13.03 -4.83
C LEU A 319 -32.89 -12.44 -5.92
N ALA A 320 -32.49 -12.52 -7.19
CA ALA A 320 -33.31 -12.11 -8.31
C ALA A 320 -34.56 -13.01 -8.45
N ALA A 321 -34.40 -14.32 -8.33
CA ALA A 321 -35.51 -15.27 -8.34
C ALA A 321 -36.47 -15.04 -7.16
N GLU A 322 -35.96 -14.82 -5.95
CA GLU A 322 -36.79 -14.47 -4.79
C GLU A 322 -37.53 -13.14 -4.99
N SER A 323 -36.87 -12.14 -5.59
CA SER A 323 -37.49 -10.86 -5.91
C SER A 323 -38.60 -10.99 -6.96
N LEU A 324 -38.42 -11.83 -7.98
CA LEU A 324 -39.44 -12.16 -8.99
C LEU A 324 -40.63 -12.87 -8.36
N HIS A 325 -40.38 -13.87 -7.52
CA HIS A 325 -41.44 -14.62 -6.85
C HIS A 325 -42.25 -13.73 -5.89
N THR A 326 -41.58 -12.82 -5.17
CA THR A 326 -42.27 -11.84 -4.31
C THR A 326 -43.03 -10.79 -5.12
N MET A 327 -42.52 -10.37 -6.28
CA MET A 327 -43.22 -9.52 -7.25
C MET A 327 -44.50 -10.19 -7.77
N GLU A 328 -44.46 -11.45 -8.15
CA GLU A 328 -45.62 -12.22 -8.63
C GLU A 328 -46.69 -12.36 -7.56
N LYS A 329 -46.31 -12.75 -6.33
CA LYS A 329 -47.24 -12.79 -5.18
C LYS A 329 -47.91 -11.44 -4.94
N ARG A 330 -47.16 -10.35 -5.06
CA ARG A 330 -47.68 -8.97 -4.90
C ARG A 330 -48.60 -8.57 -6.04
N ARG A 331 -48.28 -8.94 -7.29
CA ARG A 331 -49.13 -8.71 -8.46
C ARG A 331 -50.46 -9.43 -8.29
N GLY A 332 -50.44 -10.68 -7.81
CA GLY A 332 -51.67 -11.42 -7.45
C GLY A 332 -52.50 -10.71 -6.39
N ALA A 333 -51.88 -10.25 -5.30
CA ALA A 333 -52.59 -9.51 -4.24
C ALA A 333 -53.18 -8.17 -4.72
N LEU A 334 -52.49 -7.45 -5.61
CA LEU A 334 -52.98 -6.22 -6.23
C LEU A 334 -54.17 -6.52 -7.15
N GLU A 335 -54.09 -7.59 -7.94
CA GLU A 335 -55.17 -8.01 -8.83
C GLU A 335 -56.40 -8.45 -8.05
N GLU A 336 -56.24 -9.18 -6.94
CA GLU A 336 -57.34 -9.47 -6.02
C GLU A 336 -57.95 -8.20 -5.43
N ALA A 337 -57.14 -7.23 -5.03
CA ALA A 337 -57.63 -5.95 -4.51
C ALA A 337 -58.43 -5.18 -5.57
N ARG A 338 -57.98 -5.19 -6.83
CA ARG A 338 -58.72 -4.62 -7.97
C ARG A 338 -60.04 -5.35 -8.20
N ARG A 339 -60.04 -6.69 -8.24
CA ARG A 339 -61.28 -7.50 -8.35
C ARG A 339 -62.26 -7.21 -7.21
N ARG A 340 -61.77 -7.03 -5.98
CA ARG A 340 -62.59 -6.62 -4.82
C ARG A 340 -63.17 -5.22 -5.02
N ALA A 341 -62.38 -4.28 -5.51
CA ALA A 341 -62.85 -2.93 -5.85
C ALA A 341 -63.94 -2.97 -6.93
N ASP A 342 -63.75 -3.74 -8.01
CA ASP A 342 -64.74 -3.89 -9.09
C ASP A 342 -66.05 -4.50 -8.61
N ARG A 343 -65.98 -5.55 -7.79
CA ARG A 343 -67.18 -6.15 -7.15
C ARG A 343 -67.93 -5.12 -6.30
N LEU A 344 -67.21 -4.21 -5.66
CA LEU A 344 -67.80 -3.19 -4.82
C LEU A 344 -68.37 -2.02 -5.62
N MET A 345 -67.73 -1.64 -6.73
CA MET A 345 -68.29 -0.70 -7.72
C MET A 345 -69.61 -1.24 -8.31
N LYS A 346 -69.69 -2.53 -8.62
CA LYS A 346 -70.94 -3.17 -9.06
C LYS A 346 -72.04 -3.11 -7.98
N LYS A 347 -71.69 -3.39 -6.72
CA LYS A 347 -72.60 -3.26 -5.58
C LYS A 347 -73.04 -1.81 -5.35
N GLU A 348 -72.16 -0.84 -5.60
CA GLU A 348 -72.50 0.59 -5.55
C GLU A 348 -73.51 0.95 -6.64
N GLN A 349 -73.29 0.51 -7.89
CA GLN A 349 -74.24 0.73 -8.97
C GLN A 349 -75.63 0.13 -8.66
N GLN A 350 -75.69 -1.07 -8.10
CA GLN A 350 -76.95 -1.68 -7.66
C GLN A 350 -77.64 -0.83 -6.58
N ALA A 351 -76.90 -0.39 -5.56
CA ALA A 351 -77.44 0.47 -4.52
C ALA A 351 -77.94 1.82 -5.06
N ARG A 352 -77.24 2.42 -6.03
CA ARG A 352 -77.70 3.64 -6.71
C ARG A 352 -79.02 3.40 -7.44
N LYS A 353 -79.18 2.25 -8.11
CA LYS A 353 -80.45 1.86 -8.74
C LYS A 353 -81.57 1.69 -7.71
N GLU A 354 -81.30 1.05 -6.57
CA GLU A 354 -82.28 0.91 -5.47
C GLU A 354 -82.70 2.27 -4.88
N ILE A 355 -81.73 3.17 -4.65
CA ILE A 355 -81.98 4.54 -4.19
C ILE A 355 -82.83 5.30 -5.21
N ALA A 356 -82.51 5.19 -6.51
CA ALA A 356 -83.29 5.81 -7.57
C ALA A 356 -84.74 5.28 -7.61
N ALA A 357 -84.93 3.96 -7.47
CA ALA A 357 -86.26 3.35 -7.41
C ALA A 357 -87.06 3.75 -6.16
N LEU A 358 -86.41 3.91 -5.00
CA LEU A 358 -87.07 4.43 -3.79
C LEU A 358 -87.46 5.89 -3.96
N ARG A 359 -86.63 6.70 -4.61
CA ARG A 359 -86.94 8.11 -4.91
C ARG A 359 -88.14 8.24 -5.84
N SER A 360 -88.18 7.48 -6.94
CA SER A 360 -89.34 7.49 -7.85
C SER A 360 -90.62 7.03 -7.14
N LYS A 361 -90.55 6.03 -6.27
CA LYS A 361 -91.70 5.55 -5.47
C LYS A 361 -92.18 6.57 -4.43
N ILE A 362 -91.27 7.34 -3.82
CA ILE A 362 -91.64 8.48 -2.96
C ILE A 362 -92.35 9.56 -3.79
N GLN A 363 -91.83 9.86 -4.98
CA GLN A 363 -92.36 10.88 -5.87
C GLN A 363 -93.78 10.54 -6.35
N SER A 364 -94.05 9.28 -6.69
CA SER A 364 -95.40 8.81 -7.06
C SER A 364 -96.39 8.84 -5.89
N LEU A 365 -95.94 8.54 -4.66
CA LEU A 365 -96.79 8.57 -3.46
C LEU A 365 -97.12 10.00 -2.99
N ASN A 366 -96.28 10.97 -3.30
CA ASN A 366 -96.56 12.38 -3.01
C ASN A 366 -97.70 12.97 -3.86
N ALA A 367 -98.06 12.32 -4.97
CA ALA A 367 -99.18 12.72 -5.82
C ALA A 367 -100.54 12.16 -5.36
N GLY A 368 -100.59 11.35 -4.29
CA GLY A 368 -101.80 10.65 -3.82
C GLY A 368 -102.33 11.09 -2.45
N ASP A 369 -103.59 10.71 -2.18
CA ASP A 369 -104.49 11.05 -1.07
C ASP A 369 -103.88 11.09 0.36
N LYS A 370 -104.56 11.75 1.33
CA LYS A 370 -104.10 12.09 2.69
C LYS A 370 -103.50 10.92 3.49
N GLY A 371 -103.86 9.67 3.18
CA GLY A 371 -103.27 8.45 3.78
C GLY A 371 -101.78 8.21 3.44
N SER A 372 -101.25 8.88 2.41
CA SER A 372 -99.90 8.66 1.86
C SER A 372 -98.76 9.21 2.73
N LYS A 373 -99.03 10.22 3.58
CA LYS A 373 -98.00 10.94 4.36
C LYS A 373 -97.18 10.03 5.29
N LYS A 374 -97.82 9.07 5.98
CA LYS A 374 -97.11 8.12 6.85
C LYS A 374 -96.17 7.20 6.06
N ARG A 375 -96.60 6.70 4.90
CA ARG A 375 -95.79 5.85 4.00
C ARG A 375 -94.61 6.63 3.42
N VAL A 376 -94.82 7.87 2.99
CA VAL A 376 -93.76 8.75 2.49
C VAL A 376 -92.69 8.97 3.56
N LYS A 377 -93.09 9.31 4.80
CA LYS A 377 -92.14 9.53 5.90
C LYS A 377 -91.30 8.28 6.15
N LEU A 378 -91.91 7.09 6.22
CA LEU A 378 -91.19 5.82 6.39
C LEU A 378 -90.18 5.53 5.27
N LEU A 379 -90.57 5.79 4.01
CA LEU A 379 -89.67 5.61 2.86
C LEU A 379 -88.51 6.61 2.87
N GLN A 380 -88.73 7.85 3.28
CA GLN A 380 -87.67 8.86 3.45
C GLN A 380 -86.67 8.44 4.55
N THR A 381 -87.14 7.90 5.68
CA THR A 381 -86.23 7.40 6.73
C THR A 381 -85.44 6.19 6.24
N ARG A 382 -86.06 5.28 5.47
CA ARG A 382 -85.36 4.15 4.85
C ARG A 382 -84.31 4.62 3.85
N LEU A 383 -84.65 5.57 2.98
CA LEU A 383 -83.76 6.14 1.97
C LEU A 383 -82.52 6.78 2.63
N SER A 384 -82.73 7.68 3.59
CA SER A 384 -81.62 8.36 4.28
C SER A 384 -80.71 7.39 5.05
N LYS A 385 -81.27 6.33 5.66
CA LYS A 385 -80.49 5.27 6.32
C LYS A 385 -79.66 4.47 5.31
N LEU A 386 -80.22 4.15 4.14
CA LEU A 386 -79.53 3.48 3.04
C LEU A 386 -78.39 4.35 2.50
N GLU A 387 -78.66 5.62 2.18
CA GLU A 387 -77.67 6.58 1.68
C GLU A 387 -76.49 6.75 2.64
N ARG A 388 -76.75 6.95 3.93
CA ARG A 388 -75.69 7.04 4.96
C ARG A 388 -74.86 5.76 5.04
N LYS A 389 -75.51 4.58 4.99
CA LYS A 389 -74.81 3.28 5.03
C LYS A 389 -73.91 3.08 3.80
N HIS A 390 -74.40 3.42 2.61
CA HIS A 390 -73.61 3.32 1.37
C HIS A 390 -72.46 4.32 1.33
N LEU A 391 -72.70 5.59 1.70
CA LEU A 391 -71.66 6.61 1.71
C LEU A 391 -70.52 6.26 2.66
N LYS A 392 -70.83 5.76 3.87
CA LYS A 392 -69.80 5.28 4.81
C LYS A 392 -68.98 4.12 4.22
N LYS A 393 -69.64 3.13 3.61
CA LYS A 393 -68.95 1.98 3.01
C LYS A 393 -68.05 2.39 1.84
N LEU A 394 -68.52 3.31 0.99
CA LEU A 394 -67.81 3.84 -0.17
C LEU A 394 -66.57 4.65 0.26
N ASN A 395 -66.69 5.49 1.29
CA ASN A 395 -65.57 6.23 1.85
C ASN A 395 -64.49 5.32 2.47
N LEU A 396 -64.89 4.27 3.20
CA LEU A 396 -63.95 3.27 3.72
C LEU A 396 -63.20 2.56 2.58
N LEU A 397 -63.90 2.23 1.49
CA LEU A 397 -63.34 1.61 0.31
C LEU A 397 -62.36 2.49 -0.45
N ARG A 398 -62.71 3.75 -0.68
CA ARG A 398 -61.79 4.72 -1.29
C ARG A 398 -60.52 4.86 -0.45
N LYS A 399 -60.63 4.90 0.88
CA LYS A 399 -59.48 4.91 1.78
C LYS A 399 -58.65 3.63 1.67
N SER A 400 -59.27 2.45 1.62
CA SER A 400 -58.53 1.19 1.51
C SER A 400 -57.81 1.06 0.17
N VAL A 401 -58.46 1.40 -0.95
CA VAL A 401 -57.86 1.37 -2.29
C VAL A 401 -56.70 2.38 -2.38
N LYS A 402 -56.93 3.63 -1.98
CA LYS A 402 -55.89 4.67 -2.01
C LYS A 402 -54.68 4.32 -1.13
N SER A 403 -54.89 3.70 0.03
CA SER A 403 -53.79 3.25 0.88
C SER A 403 -53.04 2.04 0.29
N ALA A 404 -53.74 1.14 -0.42
CA ALA A 404 -53.11 0.02 -1.12
C ALA A 404 -52.28 0.50 -2.33
N GLU A 405 -52.79 1.45 -3.11
CA GLU A 405 -52.07 2.09 -4.22
C GLU A 405 -50.82 2.81 -3.73
N LEU A 406 -50.92 3.58 -2.64
CA LEU A 406 -49.78 4.30 -2.09
C LEU A 406 -48.70 3.34 -1.57
N LYS A 407 -49.09 2.24 -0.92
CA LYS A 407 -48.16 1.18 -0.49
C LYS A 407 -47.52 0.44 -1.67
N ALA A 408 -48.26 0.24 -2.77
CA ALA A 408 -47.73 -0.36 -3.99
C ALA A 408 -46.68 0.56 -4.65
N ALA A 409 -46.99 1.84 -4.79
CA ALA A 409 -46.07 2.84 -5.35
C ALA A 409 -44.79 3.00 -4.51
N GLN A 410 -44.91 3.06 -3.18
CA GLN A 410 -43.73 3.10 -2.28
C GLN A 410 -42.81 1.90 -2.49
N ARG A 411 -43.38 0.69 -2.55
CA ARG A 411 -42.58 -0.53 -2.75
C ARG A 411 -41.96 -0.63 -4.14
N GLU A 412 -42.62 -0.10 -5.16
CA GLU A 412 -42.07 -0.02 -6.52
C GLU A 412 -40.83 0.90 -6.54
N THR A 413 -40.89 2.05 -5.86
CA THR A 413 -39.72 2.92 -5.72
C THR A 413 -38.59 2.27 -4.92
N GLU A 414 -38.88 1.56 -3.84
CA GLU A 414 -37.88 0.78 -3.09
C GLU A 414 -37.20 -0.27 -3.97
N HIS A 415 -37.98 -0.98 -4.79
CA HIS A 415 -37.44 -1.98 -5.72
C HIS A 415 -36.55 -1.36 -6.80
N GLN A 416 -36.98 -0.24 -7.40
CA GLN A 416 -36.16 0.50 -8.37
C GLN A 416 -34.84 0.96 -7.75
N ASN A 417 -34.86 1.40 -6.50
CA ASN A 417 -33.65 1.78 -5.76
C ASN A 417 -32.71 0.59 -5.54
N ILE A 418 -33.24 -0.59 -5.17
CA ILE A 418 -32.45 -1.82 -5.00
C ILE A 418 -31.83 -2.25 -6.34
N LEU A 419 -32.59 -2.21 -7.44
CA LEU A 419 -32.06 -2.52 -8.78
C LEU A 419 -30.95 -1.56 -9.19
N ALA A 420 -31.12 -0.25 -8.97
CA ALA A 420 -30.10 0.74 -9.25
C ALA A 420 -28.83 0.52 -8.40
N GLN A 421 -28.97 0.14 -7.13
CA GLN A 421 -27.85 -0.24 -6.27
C GLN A 421 -27.11 -1.47 -6.81
N LEU A 422 -27.85 -2.51 -7.22
CA LEU A 422 -27.27 -3.73 -7.80
C LEU A 422 -26.50 -3.42 -9.08
N GLN A 423 -27.07 -2.64 -10.00
CA GLN A 423 -26.41 -2.20 -11.24
C GLN A 423 -25.11 -1.41 -10.96
N ASN A 424 -25.13 -0.50 -9.98
CA ASN A 424 -23.94 0.25 -9.58
C ASN A 424 -22.85 -0.67 -8.99
N THR A 425 -23.23 -1.64 -8.15
CA THR A 425 -22.26 -2.62 -7.62
C THR A 425 -21.68 -3.50 -8.72
N GLU A 426 -22.47 -3.89 -9.72
CA GLU A 426 -21.99 -4.65 -10.88
C GLU A 426 -21.01 -3.83 -11.73
N ALA A 427 -21.35 -2.58 -12.04
CA ALA A 427 -20.46 -1.69 -12.78
C ALA A 427 -19.11 -1.50 -12.05
N ARG A 428 -19.13 -1.40 -10.72
CA ARG A 428 -17.92 -1.34 -9.89
C ARG A 428 -17.09 -2.62 -10.00
N LEU A 429 -17.70 -3.79 -9.82
CA LEU A 429 -17.01 -5.08 -9.90
C LEU A 429 -16.42 -5.32 -11.30
N ARG A 430 -17.14 -4.95 -12.37
CA ARG A 430 -16.62 -5.03 -13.75
C ARG A 430 -15.36 -4.18 -13.95
N ARG A 431 -15.34 -2.95 -13.41
CA ARG A 431 -14.14 -2.09 -13.45
C ARG A 431 -12.97 -2.67 -12.65
N GLU A 432 -13.25 -3.23 -11.47
CA GLU A 432 -12.21 -3.89 -10.64
C GLU A 432 -11.62 -5.13 -11.33
N LEU A 433 -12.44 -5.92 -12.02
CA LEU A 433 -11.98 -7.06 -12.83
C LEU A 433 -11.13 -6.61 -14.02
N ALA A 434 -11.59 -5.64 -14.80
CA ALA A 434 -10.84 -5.11 -15.94
C ALA A 434 -9.46 -4.54 -15.52
N ALA A 435 -9.40 -3.81 -14.40
CA ALA A 435 -8.15 -3.29 -13.86
C ALA A 435 -7.18 -4.42 -13.44
N ARG A 436 -7.71 -5.52 -12.88
CA ARG A 436 -6.91 -6.69 -12.52
C ARG A 436 -6.42 -7.46 -13.75
N GLU A 437 -7.25 -7.66 -14.76
CA GLU A 437 -6.85 -8.28 -16.03
C GLU A 437 -5.72 -7.48 -16.70
N GLN A 438 -5.83 -6.15 -16.70
CA GLN A 438 -4.76 -5.28 -17.18
C GLN A 438 -3.46 -5.47 -16.37
N SER A 439 -3.54 -5.56 -15.04
CA SER A 439 -2.36 -5.82 -14.19
C SER A 439 -1.74 -7.20 -14.43
N LEU A 440 -2.56 -8.22 -14.72
CA LEU A 440 -2.09 -9.57 -15.06
C LEU A 440 -1.39 -9.57 -16.41
N ASN A 441 -1.93 -8.88 -17.41
CA ASN A 441 -1.32 -8.77 -18.73
C ASN A 441 0.03 -8.02 -18.66
N LEU A 442 0.10 -6.95 -17.86
CA LEU A 442 1.37 -6.27 -17.58
C LEU A 442 2.39 -7.21 -16.92
N SER A 443 1.97 -7.98 -15.91
CA SER A 443 2.83 -8.98 -15.25
C SER A 443 3.32 -10.06 -16.22
N LYS A 444 2.44 -10.59 -17.09
CA LYS A 444 2.82 -11.56 -18.14
C LYS A 444 3.84 -10.98 -19.11
N SER A 445 3.63 -9.77 -19.61
CA SER A 445 4.58 -9.10 -20.52
C SER A 445 5.94 -8.84 -19.84
N ALA A 446 5.93 -8.50 -18.55
CA ALA A 446 7.14 -8.35 -17.77
C ALA A 446 7.88 -9.69 -17.62
N GLY A 447 7.15 -10.77 -17.32
CA GLY A 447 7.69 -12.13 -17.26
C GLY A 447 8.31 -12.58 -18.58
N GLU A 448 7.65 -12.34 -19.72
CA GLU A 448 8.18 -12.63 -21.05
C GLU A 448 9.46 -11.83 -21.34
N SER A 449 9.50 -10.54 -20.96
CA SER A 449 10.70 -9.71 -21.14
C SER A 449 11.88 -10.20 -20.31
N LEU A 450 11.63 -10.66 -19.07
CA LEU A 450 12.65 -11.25 -18.20
C LEU A 450 13.16 -12.57 -18.78
N GLN A 451 12.26 -13.42 -19.30
CA GLN A 451 12.65 -14.68 -19.93
C GLN A 451 13.53 -14.44 -21.18
N ARG A 452 13.21 -13.44 -22.01
CA ARG A 452 14.07 -13.07 -23.14
C ARG A 452 15.45 -12.63 -22.69
N ARG A 453 15.55 -11.75 -21.69
CA ARG A 453 16.84 -11.29 -21.12
C ARG A 453 17.64 -12.45 -20.52
N LEU A 454 16.99 -13.43 -19.90
CA LEU A 454 17.64 -14.63 -19.39
C LEU A 454 18.21 -15.48 -20.52
N ASN A 455 17.43 -15.76 -21.56
CA ASN A 455 17.89 -16.51 -22.73
C ASN A 455 19.07 -15.81 -23.42
N GLU A 456 19.06 -14.48 -23.50
CA GLU A 456 20.18 -13.68 -24.02
C GLU A 456 21.44 -13.80 -23.15
N ARG A 457 21.29 -13.74 -21.82
CA ARG A 457 22.40 -13.93 -20.88
C ARG A 457 22.97 -15.35 -20.95
N GLU A 458 22.12 -16.37 -21.04
CA GLU A 458 22.55 -17.77 -21.22
C GLU A 458 23.39 -17.91 -22.50
N LYS A 459 22.91 -17.37 -23.64
CA LYS A 459 23.68 -17.33 -24.89
C LYS A 459 25.02 -16.62 -24.74
N MET A 460 25.06 -15.51 -23.98
CA MET A 460 26.30 -14.78 -23.73
C MET A 460 27.30 -15.60 -22.89
N VAL A 461 26.82 -16.26 -21.83
CA VAL A 461 27.64 -17.15 -20.99
C VAL A 461 28.18 -18.32 -21.81
N THR A 462 27.36 -18.97 -22.64
CA THR A 462 27.82 -20.05 -23.52
C THR A 462 28.94 -19.58 -24.45
N LYS A 463 28.79 -18.40 -25.07
CA LYS A 463 29.85 -17.80 -25.92
C LYS A 463 31.14 -17.51 -25.15
N LEU A 464 31.03 -17.06 -23.90
CA LEU A 464 32.21 -16.83 -23.04
C LEU A 464 32.91 -18.15 -22.70
N ILE A 465 32.15 -19.19 -22.34
CA ILE A 465 32.70 -20.53 -22.06
C ILE A 465 33.42 -21.09 -23.29
N GLU A 466 32.84 -20.96 -24.50
CA GLU A 466 33.50 -21.38 -25.74
C GLU A 466 34.79 -20.61 -26.00
N ARG A 467 34.78 -19.29 -25.79
CA ARG A 467 35.96 -18.44 -25.94
C ARG A 467 37.07 -18.86 -24.97
N ASP A 468 36.73 -19.12 -23.71
CA ASP A 468 37.69 -19.55 -22.71
C ASP A 468 38.20 -20.97 -22.98
N LYS A 469 37.35 -21.88 -23.46
CA LYS A 469 37.77 -23.22 -23.91
C LYS A 469 38.78 -23.14 -25.05
N ARG A 470 38.56 -22.25 -26.03
CA ARG A 470 39.53 -21.99 -27.13
C ARG A 470 40.83 -21.40 -26.60
N ARG A 471 40.76 -20.43 -25.67
CA ARG A 471 41.96 -19.83 -25.04
C ARG A 471 42.77 -20.87 -24.27
N MET A 472 42.12 -21.69 -23.45
CA MET A 472 42.77 -22.76 -22.70
C MET A 472 43.40 -23.81 -23.63
N GLY A 473 42.68 -24.20 -24.69
CA GLY A 473 43.24 -25.08 -25.72
C GLY A 473 44.51 -24.52 -26.36
N ALA A 474 44.51 -23.23 -26.70
CA ALA A 474 45.68 -22.55 -27.26
C ALA A 474 46.86 -22.46 -26.26
N ILE A 475 46.59 -22.23 -24.97
CA ILE A 475 47.62 -22.21 -23.93
C ILE A 475 48.26 -23.60 -23.79
N VAL A 476 47.45 -24.67 -23.75
CA VAL A 476 47.94 -26.05 -23.67
C VAL A 476 48.76 -26.42 -24.90
N ALA A 477 48.29 -26.07 -26.10
CA ALA A 477 49.03 -26.30 -27.34
C ALA A 477 50.37 -25.55 -27.35
N ALA A 478 50.39 -24.28 -26.95
CA ALA A 478 51.62 -23.49 -26.83
C ALA A 478 52.59 -24.07 -25.78
N GLY A 479 52.06 -24.63 -24.68
CA GLY A 479 52.84 -25.34 -23.67
C GLY A 479 53.53 -26.58 -24.24
N LYS A 480 52.79 -27.44 -24.95
CA LYS A 480 53.33 -28.63 -25.63
C LYS A 480 54.40 -28.27 -26.67
N ALA A 481 54.17 -27.21 -27.45
CA ALA A 481 55.14 -26.75 -28.43
C ALA A 481 56.44 -26.24 -27.77
N ARG A 482 56.33 -25.53 -26.62
CA ARG A 482 57.50 -25.10 -25.85
C ARG A 482 58.27 -26.29 -25.27
N SER A 483 57.61 -27.27 -24.69
CA SER A 483 58.28 -28.46 -24.14
C SER A 483 58.97 -29.27 -25.24
N ALA A 484 58.33 -29.46 -26.40
CA ALA A 484 58.93 -30.14 -27.55
C ALA A 484 60.20 -29.42 -28.04
N ARG A 485 60.16 -28.08 -28.09
CA ARG A 485 61.32 -27.26 -28.46
C ARG A 485 62.46 -27.38 -27.46
N ILE A 486 62.19 -27.36 -26.16
CA ILE A 486 63.21 -27.53 -25.12
C ILE A 486 63.91 -28.90 -25.28
N VAL A 487 63.13 -29.97 -25.44
CA VAL A 487 63.68 -31.33 -25.65
C VAL A 487 64.53 -31.40 -26.93
N ALA A 488 64.10 -30.73 -28.01
CA ALA A 488 64.87 -30.66 -29.25
C ALA A 488 66.19 -29.87 -29.07
N GLU A 489 66.15 -28.73 -28.38
CA GLU A 489 67.34 -27.92 -28.07
C GLU A 489 68.33 -28.68 -27.17
N GLU A 490 67.86 -29.39 -26.15
CA GLU A 490 68.68 -30.26 -25.30
C GLU A 490 69.33 -31.40 -26.10
N LYS A 491 68.57 -32.06 -26.99
CA LYS A 491 69.10 -33.12 -27.86
C LYS A 491 70.19 -32.56 -28.79
N MET A 492 69.97 -31.39 -29.38
CA MET A 492 70.97 -30.73 -30.23
C MET A 492 72.21 -30.31 -29.44
N ALA A 493 72.06 -29.83 -28.21
CA ALA A 493 73.19 -29.52 -27.33
C ALA A 493 74.03 -30.77 -27.02
N ARG A 494 73.39 -31.91 -26.72
CA ARG A 494 74.08 -33.20 -26.51
C ARG A 494 74.85 -33.65 -27.76
N LEU A 495 74.25 -33.55 -28.95
CA LEU A 495 74.93 -33.89 -30.20
C LEU A 495 76.16 -33.01 -30.46
N ARG A 496 76.07 -31.70 -30.19
CA ARG A 496 77.22 -30.78 -30.31
C ARG A 496 78.35 -31.13 -29.35
N LEU A 497 78.02 -31.51 -28.10
CA LEU A 497 79.01 -31.96 -27.13
C LEU A 497 79.69 -33.26 -27.57
N GLN A 498 78.92 -34.25 -28.06
CA GLN A 498 79.47 -35.49 -28.61
C GLN A 498 80.41 -35.24 -29.78
N LYS A 499 80.02 -34.38 -30.72
CA LYS A 499 80.86 -33.98 -31.86
C LYS A 499 82.16 -33.33 -31.41
N LYS A 500 82.10 -32.42 -30.43
CA LYS A 500 83.29 -31.77 -29.87
C LYS A 500 84.22 -32.78 -29.17
N ALA A 501 83.66 -33.69 -28.38
CA ALA A 501 84.42 -34.75 -27.70
C ALA A 501 85.13 -35.68 -28.70
N LEU A 502 84.45 -36.08 -29.78
CA LEU A 502 85.06 -36.87 -30.85
C LEU A 502 86.17 -36.11 -31.56
N THR A 503 85.99 -34.81 -31.83
CA THR A 503 87.02 -33.97 -32.46
C THR A 503 88.28 -33.92 -31.60
N LEU A 504 88.14 -33.66 -30.29
CA LEU A 504 89.26 -33.68 -29.34
C LEU A 504 89.93 -35.06 -29.29
N ARG A 505 89.16 -36.16 -29.36
CA ARG A 505 89.73 -37.51 -29.36
C ARG A 505 90.55 -37.79 -30.62
N ILE A 506 90.17 -37.26 -31.78
CA ILE A 506 90.97 -37.36 -33.02
C ILE A 506 92.29 -36.62 -32.86
N GLU A 507 92.26 -35.41 -32.30
CA GLU A 507 93.46 -34.61 -32.06
C GLU A 507 94.42 -35.36 -31.11
N GLN A 508 93.91 -35.89 -30.00
CA GLN A 508 94.69 -36.72 -29.08
C GLN A 508 95.30 -37.96 -29.76
N LEU A 509 94.52 -38.71 -30.54
CA LEU A 509 95.01 -39.89 -31.26
C LEU A 509 96.03 -39.51 -32.36
N SER A 510 95.89 -38.33 -32.95
CA SER A 510 96.87 -37.82 -33.92
C SER A 510 98.19 -37.46 -33.23
N GLN A 511 98.11 -36.82 -32.06
CA GLN A 511 99.28 -36.49 -31.23
C GLN A 511 99.99 -37.75 -30.71
N MET A 512 99.24 -38.70 -30.14
CA MET A 512 99.79 -39.97 -29.68
C MET A 512 100.52 -40.73 -30.80
N ASN A 513 100.00 -40.70 -32.03
CA ASN A 513 100.66 -41.33 -33.17
C ASN A 513 101.93 -40.60 -33.60
N LEU A 514 101.97 -39.27 -33.51
CA LEU A 514 103.19 -38.46 -33.70
C LEU A 514 104.26 -38.83 -32.67
N ASP A 515 103.88 -38.95 -31.39
CA ASP A 515 104.78 -39.33 -30.31
C ASP A 515 105.28 -40.78 -30.46
N LEU A 516 104.40 -41.70 -30.88
CA LEU A 516 104.77 -43.11 -31.15
C LEU A 516 105.73 -43.25 -32.34
N MET A 517 105.58 -42.38 -33.36
CA MET A 517 106.54 -42.30 -34.47
C MET A 517 107.92 -41.82 -34.00
N ALA A 518 107.98 -40.91 -33.03
CA ALA A 518 109.25 -40.44 -32.48
C ALA A 518 109.97 -41.51 -31.62
N LEU A 519 109.21 -42.38 -30.93
CA LEU A 519 109.77 -43.34 -29.97
C LEU A 519 110.18 -44.70 -30.56
N THR A 520 109.56 -45.16 -31.66
CA THR A 520 109.65 -46.59 -32.04
C THR A 520 110.57 -46.92 -33.21
N GLY A 521 111.08 -45.94 -33.97
CA GLY A 521 111.94 -46.20 -35.14
C GLY A 521 111.29 -47.15 -36.20
N LYS A 522 109.98 -47.39 -36.09
CA LYS A 522 109.26 -48.33 -36.97
C LYS A 522 109.00 -47.69 -38.32
N ASN A 523 109.09 -48.53 -39.36
CA ASN A 523 108.90 -48.15 -40.76
C ASN A 523 107.57 -47.38 -40.96
N PRO A 524 107.61 -46.12 -41.46
CA PRO A 524 106.46 -45.20 -41.49
C PRO A 524 105.25 -45.70 -42.30
N ALA A 525 105.41 -46.73 -43.12
CA ALA A 525 104.34 -47.29 -43.94
C ALA A 525 103.23 -47.99 -43.12
N SER A 526 103.56 -48.72 -42.04
CA SER A 526 102.53 -49.48 -41.29
C SER A 526 101.68 -48.57 -40.39
N ILE A 527 102.29 -47.54 -39.79
CA ILE A 527 101.61 -46.56 -38.94
C ILE A 527 100.70 -45.64 -39.77
N LYS A 528 101.10 -45.27 -40.99
CA LYS A 528 100.25 -44.50 -41.92
C LYS A 528 98.96 -45.24 -42.28
N SER A 529 99.00 -46.56 -42.44
CA SER A 529 97.81 -47.38 -42.74
C SER A 529 96.81 -47.38 -41.58
N THR A 530 97.27 -47.58 -40.34
CA THR A 530 96.40 -47.61 -39.16
C THR A 530 95.81 -46.23 -38.85
N LEU A 531 96.60 -45.17 -39.03
CA LEU A 531 96.11 -43.78 -38.92
C LEU A 531 95.11 -43.43 -40.02
N ALA A 532 95.30 -43.91 -41.25
CA ALA A 532 94.34 -43.70 -42.33
C ALA A 532 93.01 -44.39 -42.05
N LYS A 533 93.03 -45.62 -41.50
CA LYS A 533 91.82 -46.35 -41.10
C LYS A 533 91.07 -45.64 -39.96
N SER A 534 91.76 -45.20 -38.91
CA SER A 534 91.12 -44.47 -37.80
C SER A 534 90.59 -43.10 -38.23
N LYS A 535 91.32 -42.35 -39.07
CA LYS A 535 90.81 -41.11 -39.68
C LYS A 535 89.57 -41.34 -40.53
N LEU A 536 89.51 -42.42 -41.30
CA LEU A 536 88.35 -42.77 -42.11
C LEU A 536 87.13 -43.14 -41.24
N GLU A 537 87.35 -43.91 -40.18
CA GLU A 537 86.29 -44.32 -39.25
C GLU A 537 85.72 -43.12 -38.49
N VAL A 538 86.58 -42.22 -38.00
CA VAL A 538 86.07 -41.00 -37.36
C VAL A 538 85.42 -40.05 -38.37
N LYS A 539 85.91 -39.98 -39.62
CA LYS A 539 85.23 -39.23 -40.68
C LYS A 539 83.82 -39.79 -40.94
N ARG A 540 83.63 -41.11 -40.92
CA ARG A 540 82.29 -41.74 -41.00
C ARG A 540 81.41 -41.35 -39.82
N ILE A 541 81.93 -41.39 -38.58
CA ILE A 541 81.19 -41.01 -37.37
C ILE A 541 80.81 -39.51 -37.39
N ILE A 542 81.72 -38.63 -37.82
CA ILE A 542 81.43 -37.20 -37.98
C ILE A 542 80.37 -36.99 -39.07
N THR A 543 80.41 -37.76 -40.15
CA THR A 543 79.44 -37.65 -41.25
C THR A 543 78.04 -38.10 -40.79
N SER A 544 77.94 -39.22 -40.07
CA SER A 544 76.66 -39.68 -39.51
C SER A 544 76.12 -38.72 -38.43
N LEU A 545 77.00 -38.08 -37.64
CA LEU A 545 76.60 -37.03 -36.71
C LEU A 545 76.12 -35.76 -37.44
N LYS A 546 76.73 -35.39 -38.57
CA LYS A 546 76.26 -34.26 -39.41
C LYS A 546 74.90 -34.55 -40.04
N GLU A 547 74.67 -35.77 -40.52
CA GLU A 547 73.37 -36.19 -41.02
C GLU A 547 72.30 -36.17 -39.92
N ASN A 548 72.65 -36.60 -38.71
CA ASN A 548 71.76 -36.53 -37.55
C ASN A 548 71.52 -35.09 -37.06
N GLU A 549 72.53 -34.21 -37.13
CA GLU A 549 72.36 -32.76 -36.91
C GLU A 549 71.42 -32.16 -37.96
N GLY A 550 71.56 -32.54 -39.24
CA GLY A 550 70.67 -32.09 -40.32
C GLY A 550 69.21 -32.48 -40.08
N LYS A 551 68.95 -33.75 -39.72
CA LYS A 551 67.60 -34.21 -39.33
C LYS A 551 67.06 -33.47 -38.10
N GLY A 552 67.93 -33.12 -37.16
CA GLY A 552 67.58 -32.32 -35.99
C GLY A 552 67.19 -30.89 -36.34
N VAL A 553 67.92 -30.24 -37.24
CA VAL A 553 67.61 -28.89 -37.76
C VAL A 553 66.28 -28.90 -38.52
N GLU A 554 66.05 -29.89 -39.39
CA GLU A 554 64.80 -30.03 -40.13
C GLU A 554 63.58 -30.20 -39.19
N LEU A 555 63.73 -30.95 -38.09
CA LEU A 555 62.68 -31.08 -37.07
C LEU A 555 62.40 -29.74 -36.36
N VAL A 556 63.44 -28.98 -36.03
CA VAL A 556 63.31 -27.66 -35.40
C VAL A 556 62.64 -26.66 -36.35
N GLU A 557 62.98 -26.67 -37.64
CA GLU A 557 62.34 -25.83 -38.66
C GLU A 557 60.86 -26.18 -38.85
N LYS A 558 60.51 -27.47 -38.89
CA LYS A 558 59.10 -27.92 -38.91
C LYS A 558 58.33 -27.42 -37.68
N LEU A 559 58.91 -27.51 -36.48
CA LEU A 559 58.31 -27.00 -35.24
C LEU A 559 58.18 -25.46 -35.24
N ILE A 560 59.11 -24.74 -35.88
CA ILE A 560 59.01 -23.28 -36.06
C ILE A 560 57.89 -22.92 -37.02
N ALA A 561 57.75 -23.63 -38.15
CA ALA A 561 56.68 -23.43 -39.12
C ALA A 561 55.29 -23.71 -38.51
N GLU A 562 55.16 -24.79 -37.72
CA GLU A 562 53.92 -25.12 -36.99
C GLU A 562 53.57 -24.06 -35.93
N LYS A 563 54.58 -23.49 -35.25
CA LYS A 563 54.37 -22.36 -34.34
C LYS A 563 53.88 -21.12 -35.09
N GLN A 564 54.43 -20.83 -36.26
CA GLN A 564 54.02 -19.67 -37.06
C GLN A 564 52.57 -19.82 -37.59
N SER A 565 52.17 -21.02 -38.00
CA SER A 565 50.79 -21.28 -38.42
C SER A 565 49.81 -21.13 -37.25
N LEU A 566 50.13 -21.65 -36.06
CA LEU A 566 49.32 -21.48 -34.85
C LEU A 566 49.18 -20.01 -34.40
N VAL A 567 50.18 -19.17 -34.67
CA VAL A 567 50.13 -17.72 -34.40
C VAL A 567 49.24 -17.01 -35.42
N ALA A 568 49.30 -17.38 -36.70
CA ALA A 568 48.44 -16.82 -37.74
C ALA A 568 46.95 -17.10 -37.49
N THR A 569 46.59 -18.34 -37.09
CA THR A 569 45.21 -18.71 -36.71
C THR A 569 44.70 -17.98 -35.46
N ARG A 570 45.60 -17.36 -34.68
CA ARG A 570 45.26 -16.58 -33.48
C ARG A 570 44.99 -15.10 -33.80
N ALA A 571 45.40 -14.63 -34.98
CA ALA A 571 45.20 -13.26 -35.44
C ALA A 571 43.86 -13.06 -36.21
N THR A 572 43.29 -14.16 -36.72
CA THR A 572 41.93 -14.27 -37.27
C THR A 572 40.93 -14.68 -36.20
#